data_AF-A0A2I2FN70-F1
#
_entry.id   AF-A0A2I2FN70-F1
#
_cell.length_a   1.000
_cell.length_b   1.000
_cell.length_c   1.000
_cell.angle_alpha   90.00
_cell.angle_beta   90.00
_cell.angle_gamma   90.00
#
_symmetry.space_group_name_H-M   'P 1'
#
loop_
_entity.id
_entity.type
_entity.pdbx_description
1 polymer ?
#
loop_
_entity_poly.entity_id
_entity_poly.type
_entity_poly.pdbx_seq_one_letter_code
_entity_poly.pdbx_strand_id
1 'polypeptide(L)'
;MEQPQSLRSLFVAAKAEKTDLEHRPDSNTDGYRNDVNETIAKFKECQRQVEMLSLFSSNEPLDDIATGDLQYLTVEYLLADLLQRSYNSNREATLMTALQNYERFLTRLYHYDILNDKDKKLYERYTANPRSFTLVLANDAAARRETKINRFREEKELKQKLEYLSNNQSTLQSDDDDVRRLYLAEIDLYIHQTFQTLDLLSQELTMLSSMRNLPKPGEQHQDDTRRRNEEGESAYSERLDPPISQLLQGGKFGPILSKEGKPMQPFTLLDRRTQLQQGVFRSGHNLPTMTIDEYLDEEHRRGNVIEGGGEQSGIPPEVDEDDMDKADEETMKARDWDEFTEANPRGSGNTLNRG
;
A
#
# COMPACT_ATOMS: atom_id res chain seq x y z
N MET A 1 -18.52 -18.77 37.54
CA MET A 1 -18.39 -19.80 36.50
C MET A 1 -19.29 -19.36 35.36
N GLU A 2 -18.73 -18.87 34.27
CA GLU A 2 -19.51 -18.57 33.06
C GLU A 2 -19.97 -19.90 32.45
N GLN A 3 -21.25 -20.00 32.11
CA GLN A 3 -21.79 -21.18 31.43
C GLN A 3 -21.14 -21.29 30.03
N PRO A 4 -20.85 -22.50 29.52
CA PRO A 4 -20.32 -22.65 28.18
C PRO A 4 -21.34 -22.11 27.17
N GLN A 5 -20.99 -21.00 26.51
CA GLN A 5 -21.83 -20.43 25.45
C GLN A 5 -21.89 -21.39 24.26
N SER A 6 -23.08 -21.58 23.70
CA SER A 6 -23.26 -22.41 22.51
C SER A 6 -22.59 -21.79 21.28
N LEU A 7 -22.08 -22.61 20.36
CA LEU A 7 -21.47 -22.15 19.10
C LEU A 7 -22.38 -21.17 18.35
N ARG A 8 -23.67 -21.52 18.24
CA ARG A 8 -24.67 -20.68 17.56
C ARG A 8 -24.82 -19.31 18.20
N SER A 9 -25.00 -19.26 19.53
CA SER A 9 -25.15 -17.97 20.24
C SER A 9 -23.88 -17.12 20.15
N LEU A 10 -22.71 -17.76 20.27
CA LEU A 10 -21.42 -17.07 20.20
C LEU A 10 -21.18 -16.50 18.79
N PHE A 11 -21.45 -17.29 17.75
CA PHE A 11 -21.26 -16.88 16.36
C PHE A 11 -22.20 -15.74 15.96
N VAL A 12 -23.48 -15.81 16.34
CA VAL A 12 -24.46 -14.75 16.07
C VAL A 12 -24.04 -13.45 16.77
N ALA A 13 -23.61 -13.51 18.04
CA ALA A 13 -23.12 -12.34 18.76
C ALA A 13 -21.86 -11.75 18.10
N ALA A 14 -20.87 -12.58 17.76
CA ALA A 14 -19.65 -12.13 17.11
C ALA A 14 -19.89 -11.50 15.72
N LYS A 15 -20.83 -12.06 14.94
CA LYS A 15 -21.22 -11.50 13.63
C LYS A 15 -21.94 -10.16 13.77
N ALA A 16 -22.80 -10.00 14.78
CA ALA A 16 -23.44 -8.72 15.07
C ALA A 16 -22.40 -7.65 15.44
N GLU A 17 -21.50 -7.97 16.38
CA GLU A 17 -20.42 -7.07 16.81
C GLU A 17 -19.49 -6.68 15.64
N LYS A 18 -19.12 -7.63 14.77
CA LYS A 18 -18.35 -7.34 13.56
C LYS A 18 -19.08 -6.34 12.65
N THR A 19 -20.40 -6.51 12.48
CA THR A 19 -21.22 -5.62 11.65
C THR A 19 -21.28 -4.21 12.25
N ASP A 20 -21.39 -4.11 13.58
CA ASP A 20 -21.36 -2.83 14.28
C ASP A 20 -20.00 -2.13 14.12
N LEU A 21 -18.90 -2.90 14.17
CA LEU A 21 -17.54 -2.39 13.96
C LEU A 21 -17.28 -1.86 12.54
N GLU A 22 -18.03 -2.28 11.53
CA GLU A 22 -17.88 -1.81 10.14
C GLU A 22 -18.40 -0.39 9.91
N HIS A 23 -19.41 0.01 10.69
CA HIS A 23 -20.08 1.29 10.55
C HIS A 23 -19.53 2.35 11.50
N ARG A 24 -18.57 1.98 12.37
CA ARG A 24 -18.03 2.86 13.41
C ARG A 24 -17.01 3.86 12.84
N PRO A 25 -17.16 5.17 13.09
CA PRO A 25 -16.25 6.19 12.56
C PRO A 25 -14.95 6.35 13.38
N ASP A 26 -14.84 5.74 14.55
CA ASP A 26 -13.79 5.96 15.56
C ASP A 26 -12.73 4.85 15.58
N SER A 27 -12.32 4.39 14.40
CA SER A 27 -11.36 3.29 14.17
C SER A 27 -9.98 3.50 14.81
N ASN A 28 -9.63 4.74 15.18
CA ASN A 28 -8.33 5.09 15.77
C ASN A 28 -8.33 5.11 17.30
N THR A 29 -9.48 4.84 17.94
CA THR A 29 -9.62 4.89 19.40
C THR A 29 -9.21 3.59 20.07
N ASP A 30 -8.78 3.66 21.33
CA ASP A 30 -8.47 2.46 22.11
C ASP A 30 -9.73 1.63 22.41
N GLY A 31 -10.91 2.27 22.49
CA GLY A 31 -12.19 1.58 22.58
C GLY A 31 -12.44 0.67 21.38
N TYR A 32 -12.32 1.21 20.16
CA TYR A 32 -12.44 0.41 18.93
C TYR A 32 -11.43 -0.75 18.90
N ARG A 33 -10.18 -0.51 19.30
CA ARG A 33 -9.14 -1.55 19.35
C ARG A 33 -9.52 -2.68 20.31
N ASN A 34 -10.04 -2.35 21.49
CA ASN A 34 -10.48 -3.34 22.46
C ASN A 34 -11.65 -4.15 21.90
N ASP A 35 -12.66 -3.50 21.34
CA ASP A 35 -13.85 -4.17 20.78
C ASP A 35 -13.49 -5.10 19.61
N VAL A 36 -12.55 -4.68 18.74
CA VAL A 36 -12.00 -5.56 17.68
C VAL A 36 -11.31 -6.77 18.29
N ASN A 37 -10.46 -6.59 19.30
CA ASN A 37 -9.74 -7.69 19.94
C ASN A 37 -10.68 -8.66 20.68
N GLU A 38 -11.74 -8.16 21.33
CA GLU A 38 -12.79 -8.96 21.95
C GLU A 38 -13.57 -9.76 20.90
N THR A 39 -13.94 -9.14 19.79
CA THR A 39 -14.63 -9.81 18.68
C THR A 39 -13.73 -10.90 18.06
N ILE A 40 -12.44 -10.63 17.89
CA ILE A 40 -11.44 -11.62 17.46
C ILE A 40 -11.38 -12.80 18.43
N ALA A 41 -11.41 -12.55 19.74
CA ALA A 41 -11.41 -13.63 20.74
C ALA A 41 -12.65 -14.53 20.62
N LYS A 42 -13.83 -13.94 20.37
CA LYS A 42 -15.07 -14.69 20.13
C LYS A 42 -14.99 -15.55 18.86
N PHE A 43 -14.48 -15.02 17.75
CA PHE A 43 -14.30 -15.81 16.53
C PHE A 43 -13.23 -16.91 16.67
N LYS A 44 -12.17 -16.69 17.44
CA LYS A 44 -11.21 -17.75 17.79
C LYS A 44 -11.86 -18.87 18.59
N GLU A 45 -12.75 -18.53 19.52
CA GLU A 45 -13.51 -19.53 20.27
C GLU A 45 -14.53 -20.26 19.36
N CYS A 46 -15.20 -19.56 18.43
CA CYS A 46 -15.99 -20.21 17.38
C CYS A 46 -15.16 -21.21 16.57
N GLN A 47 -13.98 -20.80 16.09
CA GLN A 47 -13.07 -21.66 15.34
C GLN A 47 -12.70 -22.92 16.15
N ARG A 48 -12.35 -22.75 17.43
CA ARG A 48 -12.04 -23.87 18.34
C ARG A 48 -13.23 -24.82 18.51
N GLN A 49 -14.44 -24.29 18.66
CA GLN A 49 -15.65 -25.10 18.79
C GLN A 49 -16.00 -25.85 17.50
N VAL A 50 -15.85 -25.22 16.33
CA VAL A 50 -16.03 -25.87 15.02
C VAL A 50 -15.06 -27.04 14.85
N GLU A 51 -13.78 -26.85 15.19
CA GLU A 51 -12.77 -27.92 15.15
C GLU A 51 -13.09 -29.04 16.16
N MET A 52 -13.48 -28.70 17.39
CA MET A 52 -13.81 -29.67 18.45
C MET A 52 -15.06 -30.50 18.14
N LEU A 53 -16.05 -29.89 17.48
CA LEU A 53 -17.27 -30.56 17.01
C LEU A 53 -17.03 -31.34 15.71
N SER A 54 -15.90 -31.10 15.04
CA SER A 54 -15.56 -31.71 13.74
C SER A 54 -16.68 -31.55 12.72
N LEU A 55 -17.28 -30.35 12.65
CA LEU A 55 -18.43 -30.05 11.78
C LEU A 55 -18.13 -30.21 10.29
N PHE A 56 -16.85 -30.17 9.91
CA PHE A 56 -16.43 -30.23 8.51
C PHE A 56 -15.35 -31.29 8.33
N SER A 57 -15.53 -32.12 7.32
CA SER A 57 -14.59 -33.13 6.86
C SER A 57 -14.13 -32.83 5.44
N SER A 58 -12.87 -33.12 5.11
CA SER A 58 -12.33 -32.85 3.76
C SER A 58 -12.85 -33.80 2.67
N ASN A 59 -13.56 -34.88 3.04
CA ASN A 59 -14.03 -35.92 2.12
C ASN A 59 -15.57 -35.96 1.99
N GLU A 60 -16.25 -34.92 2.45
CA GLU A 60 -17.71 -34.84 2.48
C GLU A 60 -18.21 -33.91 1.36
N PRO A 61 -19.28 -34.27 0.62
CA PRO A 61 -19.88 -33.37 -0.35
C PRO A 61 -20.63 -32.22 0.34
N LEU A 62 -20.83 -31.11 -0.39
CA LEU A 62 -21.59 -29.96 0.11
C LEU A 62 -23.01 -30.32 0.58
N ASP A 63 -23.65 -31.27 -0.10
CA ASP A 63 -25.04 -31.68 0.16
C ASP A 63 -25.23 -32.36 1.53
N ASP A 64 -24.16 -32.90 2.11
CA ASP A 64 -24.21 -33.54 3.43
C ASP A 64 -24.10 -32.53 4.59
N ILE A 65 -23.73 -31.27 4.31
CA ILE A 65 -23.71 -30.21 5.32
C ILE A 65 -25.13 -29.71 5.59
N ALA A 66 -25.55 -29.78 6.86
CA ALA A 66 -26.81 -29.18 7.31
C ALA A 66 -26.83 -27.66 7.04
N THR A 67 -27.98 -27.14 6.58
CA THR A 67 -28.15 -25.72 6.23
C THR A 67 -27.73 -24.77 7.36
N GLY A 68 -28.04 -25.12 8.62
CA GLY A 68 -27.65 -24.33 9.79
C GLY A 68 -26.14 -24.29 10.08
N ASP A 69 -25.37 -25.26 9.58
CA ASP A 69 -23.93 -25.37 9.82
C ASP A 69 -23.10 -24.69 8.72
N LEU A 70 -23.67 -24.47 7.53
CA LEU A 70 -23.00 -23.78 6.41
C LEU A 70 -22.41 -22.43 6.81
N GLN A 71 -23.10 -21.66 7.66
CA GLN A 71 -22.63 -20.36 8.13
C GLN A 71 -21.25 -20.44 8.82
N TYR A 72 -20.94 -21.58 9.45
CA TYR A 72 -19.67 -21.75 10.16
C TYR A 72 -18.48 -21.97 9.22
N LEU A 73 -18.71 -22.24 7.92
CA LEU A 73 -17.65 -22.20 6.90
C LEU A 73 -17.01 -20.81 6.77
N THR A 74 -17.72 -19.75 7.19
CA THR A 74 -17.26 -18.37 7.08
C THR A 74 -16.41 -17.91 8.28
N VAL A 75 -16.27 -18.72 9.33
CA VAL A 75 -15.56 -18.34 10.56
C VAL A 75 -14.12 -17.93 10.27
N GLU A 76 -13.39 -18.71 9.46
CA GLU A 76 -12.02 -18.39 9.08
C GLU A 76 -11.91 -17.08 8.31
N TYR A 77 -12.85 -16.82 7.39
CA TYR A 77 -12.92 -15.57 6.63
C TYR A 77 -13.15 -14.35 7.56
N LEU A 78 -14.17 -14.43 8.42
CA LEU A 78 -14.55 -13.34 9.32
C LEU A 78 -13.43 -13.01 10.32
N LEU A 79 -12.73 -14.04 10.81
CA LEU A 79 -11.56 -13.89 11.66
C LEU A 79 -10.41 -13.20 10.91
N ALA A 80 -10.11 -13.60 9.67
CA ALA A 80 -9.07 -13.00 8.85
C ALA A 80 -9.32 -11.52 8.52
N ASP A 81 -10.58 -11.17 8.21
CA ASP A 81 -11.01 -9.79 7.96
C ASP A 81 -10.83 -8.91 9.22
N LEU A 82 -11.23 -9.40 10.40
CA LEU A 82 -11.02 -8.68 11.66
C LEU A 82 -9.54 -8.55 12.04
N LEU A 83 -8.72 -9.58 11.80
CA LEU A 83 -7.28 -9.53 12.06
C LEU A 83 -6.61 -8.39 11.26
N GLN A 84 -7.06 -8.13 10.04
CA GLN A 84 -6.55 -7.00 9.25
C GLN A 84 -6.96 -5.64 9.81
N ARG A 85 -8.09 -5.55 10.51
CA ARG A 85 -8.55 -4.32 11.17
C ARG A 85 -7.86 -4.07 12.52
N SER A 86 -7.18 -5.09 13.07
CA SER A 86 -6.48 -4.97 14.35
C SER A 86 -5.22 -4.12 14.25
N TYR A 87 -4.99 -3.29 15.27
CA TYR A 87 -3.77 -2.51 15.45
C TYR A 87 -2.84 -3.23 16.42
N ASN A 88 -1.64 -3.58 15.96
CA ASN A 88 -0.64 -4.22 16.81
C ASN A 88 0.78 -3.82 16.39
N SER A 89 1.71 -4.00 17.32
CA SER A 89 3.12 -3.66 17.12
C SER A 89 3.81 -4.53 16.06
N ASN A 90 3.28 -5.73 15.79
CA ASN A 90 3.83 -6.65 14.80
C ASN A 90 2.80 -6.97 13.71
N ARG A 91 2.61 -5.99 12.82
CA ARG A 91 1.67 -6.07 11.69
C ARG A 91 1.95 -7.27 10.81
N GLU A 92 3.22 -7.54 10.48
CA GLU A 92 3.63 -8.66 9.63
C GLU A 92 3.12 -10.01 10.18
N ALA A 93 3.31 -10.29 11.48
CA ALA A 93 2.83 -11.53 12.09
C ALA A 93 1.30 -11.66 12.05
N THR A 94 0.60 -10.54 12.17
CA THR A 94 -0.87 -10.51 12.13
C THR A 94 -1.39 -10.78 10.73
N LEU A 95 -0.78 -10.16 9.72
CA LEU A 95 -1.10 -10.41 8.32
C LEU A 95 -0.82 -11.85 7.90
N MET A 96 0.29 -12.42 8.35
CA MET A 96 0.59 -13.84 8.14
C MET A 96 -0.48 -14.74 8.78
N THR A 97 -0.98 -14.37 9.96
CA THR A 97 -2.08 -15.09 10.62
C THR A 97 -3.40 -14.94 9.84
N ALA A 98 -3.71 -13.74 9.33
CA ALA A 98 -4.88 -13.50 8.49
C ALA A 98 -4.80 -14.31 7.19
N LEU A 99 -3.63 -14.33 6.55
CA LEU A 99 -3.35 -15.10 5.34
C LEU A 99 -3.63 -16.60 5.56
N GLN A 100 -3.11 -17.18 6.65
CA GLN A 100 -3.39 -18.58 7.01
C GLN A 100 -4.88 -18.88 7.18
N ASN A 101 -5.65 -17.94 7.74
CA ASN A 101 -7.10 -18.12 7.89
C ASN A 101 -7.81 -18.04 6.53
N TYR A 102 -7.44 -17.11 5.64
CA TYR A 102 -7.95 -17.10 4.27
C TYR A 102 -7.60 -18.36 3.48
N GLU A 103 -6.40 -18.89 3.65
CA GLU A 103 -5.98 -20.15 3.04
C GLU A 103 -6.81 -21.34 3.53
N ARG A 104 -7.06 -21.42 4.85
CA ARG A 104 -7.93 -22.44 5.44
C ARG A 104 -9.36 -22.35 4.90
N PHE A 105 -9.89 -21.12 4.81
CA PHE A 105 -11.19 -20.84 4.21
C PHE A 105 -11.27 -21.36 2.77
N LEU A 106 -10.40 -20.90 1.87
CA LEU A 106 -10.43 -21.30 0.46
C LEU A 106 -10.18 -22.80 0.27
N THR A 107 -9.26 -23.39 1.03
CA THR A 107 -8.97 -24.83 0.95
C THR A 107 -10.18 -25.67 1.34
N ARG A 108 -10.91 -25.26 2.41
CA ARG A 108 -12.14 -25.94 2.81
C ARG A 108 -13.20 -25.83 1.71
N LEU A 109 -13.42 -24.63 1.16
CA LEU A 109 -14.39 -24.43 0.08
C LEU A 109 -14.03 -25.19 -1.21
N TYR A 110 -12.74 -25.34 -1.50
CA TYR A 110 -12.26 -26.16 -2.61
C TYR A 110 -12.60 -27.65 -2.42
N HIS A 111 -12.40 -28.21 -1.22
CA HIS A 111 -12.74 -29.61 -0.92
C HIS A 111 -14.24 -29.90 -1.00
N TYR A 112 -15.08 -28.94 -0.60
CA TYR A 112 -16.54 -29.06 -0.71
C TYR A 112 -17.10 -28.71 -2.11
N ASP A 113 -16.23 -28.45 -3.09
CA ASP A 113 -16.62 -28.08 -4.46
C ASP A 113 -17.51 -26.82 -4.57
N ILE A 114 -17.39 -25.91 -3.60
CA ILE A 114 -18.15 -24.65 -3.56
C ILE A 114 -17.56 -23.62 -4.54
N LEU A 115 -16.25 -23.69 -4.79
CA LEU A 115 -15.58 -22.78 -5.72
C LEU A 115 -16.05 -23.03 -7.17
N ASN A 116 -16.52 -21.99 -7.85
CA ASN A 116 -16.82 -22.07 -9.28
C ASN A 116 -15.53 -22.21 -10.12
N ASP A 117 -15.67 -22.51 -11.42
CA ASP A 117 -14.52 -22.74 -12.31
C ASP A 117 -13.55 -21.54 -12.42
N LYS A 118 -14.04 -20.30 -12.28
CA LYS A 118 -13.18 -19.11 -12.30
C LYS A 118 -12.38 -19.02 -11.00
N ASP A 119 -13.02 -19.27 -9.87
CA ASP A 119 -12.43 -19.21 -8.54
C ASP A 119 -11.46 -20.35 -8.29
N LYS A 120 -11.73 -21.56 -8.82
CA LYS A 120 -10.76 -22.68 -8.84
C LYS A 120 -9.46 -22.30 -9.54
N LYS A 121 -9.54 -21.67 -10.72
CA LYS A 121 -8.34 -21.21 -11.45
C LYS A 121 -7.56 -20.14 -10.68
N LEU A 122 -8.25 -19.27 -9.94
CA LEU A 122 -7.60 -18.28 -9.08
C LEU A 122 -6.93 -18.93 -7.88
N TYR A 123 -7.59 -19.91 -7.26
CA TYR A 123 -7.05 -20.71 -6.17
C TYR A 123 -5.81 -21.51 -6.60
N GLU A 124 -5.84 -22.17 -7.75
CA GLU A 124 -4.68 -22.87 -8.34
C GLU A 124 -3.52 -21.91 -8.61
N ARG A 125 -3.80 -20.70 -9.13
CA ARG A 125 -2.76 -19.68 -9.33
C ARG A 125 -2.17 -19.21 -8.01
N TYR A 126 -3.03 -18.96 -7.02
CA TYR A 126 -2.61 -18.55 -5.69
C TYR A 126 -1.72 -19.63 -5.05
N THR A 127 -2.16 -20.88 -5.03
CA THR A 127 -1.41 -22.00 -4.43
C THR A 127 -0.08 -22.25 -5.11
N ALA A 128 0.02 -22.02 -6.44
CA ALA A 128 1.28 -22.10 -7.16
C ALA A 128 2.29 -21.03 -6.74
N ASN A 129 1.86 -19.78 -6.50
CA ASN A 129 2.74 -18.68 -6.11
C ASN A 129 2.07 -17.70 -5.12
N PRO A 130 1.94 -18.06 -3.83
CA PRO A 130 1.20 -17.23 -2.85
C PRO A 130 1.83 -15.84 -2.63
N ARG A 131 3.16 -15.76 -2.63
CA ARG A 131 3.90 -14.53 -2.33
C ARG A 131 3.83 -13.47 -3.43
N SER A 132 3.54 -13.88 -4.66
CA SER A 132 3.47 -13.00 -5.83
C SER A 132 2.10 -13.09 -6.50
N PHE A 133 1.09 -13.49 -5.75
CA PHE A 133 -0.27 -13.60 -6.26
C PHE A 133 -0.77 -12.22 -6.68
N THR A 134 -1.37 -12.14 -7.87
CA THR A 134 -2.05 -10.94 -8.33
C THR A 134 -3.26 -11.33 -9.16
N LEU A 135 -4.31 -10.51 -9.07
CA LEU A 135 -5.51 -10.66 -9.89
C LEU A 135 -5.27 -10.29 -11.34
N VAL A 136 -4.30 -9.42 -11.62
CA VAL A 136 -4.02 -8.93 -12.97
C VAL A 136 -2.76 -9.59 -13.53
N LEU A 137 -2.92 -10.40 -14.57
CA LEU A 137 -1.79 -11.01 -15.28
C LEU A 137 -1.03 -10.03 -16.17
N ALA A 138 -1.71 -9.00 -16.66
CA ALA A 138 -1.14 -8.03 -17.58
C ALA A 138 -0.39 -6.91 -16.84
N ASN A 139 0.75 -6.52 -17.39
CA ASN A 139 1.48 -5.33 -16.95
C ASN A 139 0.90 -4.02 -17.50
N ASP A 140 -0.15 -4.10 -18.31
CA ASP A 140 -0.83 -2.95 -18.89
C ASP A 140 -1.79 -2.28 -17.90
N ALA A 141 -1.75 -0.95 -17.86
CA ALA A 141 -2.60 -0.13 -17.01
C ALA A 141 -4.09 -0.23 -17.40
N ALA A 142 -4.40 -0.34 -18.70
CA ALA A 142 -5.78 -0.47 -19.15
C ALA A 142 -6.38 -1.81 -18.70
N ALA A 143 -5.65 -2.92 -18.88
CA ALA A 143 -6.06 -4.24 -18.40
C ALA A 143 -6.24 -4.31 -16.86
N ARG A 144 -5.38 -3.61 -16.09
CA ARG A 144 -5.54 -3.49 -14.62
C ARG A 144 -6.81 -2.76 -14.24
N ARG A 145 -7.10 -1.65 -14.93
CA ARG A 145 -8.33 -0.87 -14.72
C ARG A 145 -9.57 -1.70 -15.05
N GLU A 146 -9.57 -2.38 -16.19
CA GLU A 146 -10.68 -3.24 -16.61
C GLU A 146 -10.93 -4.38 -15.61
N THR A 147 -9.88 -5.08 -15.18
CA THR A 147 -10.00 -6.12 -14.14
C THR A 147 -10.63 -5.55 -12.87
N LYS A 148 -10.20 -4.36 -12.42
CA LYS A 148 -10.78 -3.72 -11.23
C LYS A 148 -12.24 -3.34 -11.42
N ILE A 149 -12.62 -2.83 -12.59
CA ILE A 149 -14.01 -2.50 -12.93
C ILE A 149 -14.87 -3.77 -12.92
N ASN A 150 -14.40 -4.84 -13.54
CA ASN A 150 -15.14 -6.11 -13.58
C ASN A 150 -15.32 -6.69 -12.18
N ARG A 151 -14.26 -6.68 -11.35
CA ARG A 151 -14.36 -7.10 -9.95
C ARG A 151 -15.34 -6.26 -9.15
N PHE A 152 -15.30 -4.94 -9.30
CA PHE A 152 -16.25 -4.05 -8.63
C PHE A 152 -17.70 -4.31 -9.06
N ARG A 153 -17.94 -4.60 -10.35
CA ARG A 153 -19.26 -4.98 -10.86
C ARG A 153 -19.73 -6.32 -10.28
N GLU A 154 -18.88 -7.35 -10.31
CA GLU A 154 -19.16 -8.67 -9.73
C GLU A 154 -19.49 -8.55 -8.23
N GLU A 155 -18.71 -7.79 -7.45
CA GLU A 155 -18.97 -7.57 -6.04
C GLU A 155 -20.31 -6.85 -5.80
N LYS A 156 -20.64 -5.86 -6.63
CA LYS A 156 -21.92 -5.15 -6.56
C LYS A 156 -23.09 -6.08 -6.86
N GLU A 157 -22.97 -6.94 -7.87
CA GLU A 157 -24.00 -7.92 -8.22
C GLU A 157 -24.21 -8.94 -7.09
N LEU A 158 -23.12 -9.44 -6.48
CA LEU A 158 -23.19 -10.34 -5.33
C LEU A 158 -23.88 -9.68 -4.13
N LYS A 159 -23.53 -8.43 -3.80
CA LYS A 159 -24.18 -7.66 -2.74
C LYS A 159 -25.67 -7.44 -3.00
N GLN A 160 -26.05 -7.09 -4.23
CA GLN A 160 -27.46 -6.93 -4.62
C GLN A 160 -28.24 -8.25 -4.52
N LYS A 161 -27.64 -9.37 -4.94
CA LYS A 161 -28.23 -10.70 -4.79
C LYS A 161 -28.45 -11.05 -3.32
N LEU A 162 -27.47 -10.77 -2.47
CA LEU A 162 -27.54 -11.02 -1.03
C LEU A 162 -28.65 -10.17 -0.38
N GLU A 163 -28.74 -8.88 -0.72
CA GLU A 163 -29.78 -7.97 -0.24
C GLU A 163 -31.19 -8.44 -0.66
N TYR A 164 -31.35 -8.88 -1.91
CA TYR A 164 -32.61 -9.45 -2.39
C TYR A 164 -33.01 -10.69 -1.59
N LEU A 165 -32.07 -11.62 -1.35
CA LEU A 165 -32.33 -12.83 -0.58
C LEU A 165 -32.61 -12.51 0.91
N SER A 166 -31.90 -11.55 1.50
CA SER A 166 -32.11 -11.16 2.90
C SER A 166 -33.43 -10.43 3.12
N ASN A 167 -33.84 -9.55 2.21
CA ASN A 167 -35.11 -8.82 2.34
C ASN A 167 -36.31 -9.76 2.20
N ASN A 168 -36.20 -10.76 1.34
CA ASN A 168 -37.23 -11.78 1.18
C ASN A 168 -37.19 -12.82 2.30
N GLN A 169 -36.17 -12.83 3.17
CA GLN A 169 -36.04 -13.80 4.25
C GLN A 169 -37.28 -13.86 5.15
N SER A 170 -37.95 -12.72 5.40
CA SER A 170 -39.19 -12.65 6.19
C SER A 170 -40.38 -13.33 5.51
N THR A 171 -40.42 -13.33 4.18
CA THR A 171 -41.42 -14.01 3.34
C THR A 171 -41.06 -15.49 3.14
N LEU A 172 -39.78 -15.81 3.22
CA LEU A 172 -39.18 -17.13 3.00
C LEU A 172 -38.91 -17.90 4.31
N GLN A 173 -39.40 -17.42 5.47
CA GLN A 173 -39.16 -18.00 6.81
C GLN A 173 -39.62 -19.47 6.99
N SER A 174 -40.16 -20.12 5.95
CA SER A 174 -40.57 -21.54 5.99
C SER A 174 -39.77 -22.47 5.09
N ASP A 175 -38.87 -21.99 4.22
CA ASP A 175 -38.14 -22.86 3.30
C ASP A 175 -36.64 -22.94 3.65
N ASP A 176 -36.18 -24.14 4.01
CA ASP A 176 -34.77 -24.42 4.31
C ASP A 176 -33.88 -24.15 3.08
N ASP A 177 -34.41 -24.38 1.88
CA ASP A 177 -33.70 -24.16 0.62
C ASP A 177 -33.32 -22.69 0.41
N ASP A 178 -34.18 -21.76 0.82
CA ASP A 178 -33.91 -20.33 0.68
C ASP A 178 -32.88 -19.83 1.70
N VAL A 179 -32.89 -20.38 2.92
CA VAL A 179 -31.83 -20.12 3.92
C VAL A 179 -30.49 -20.65 3.41
N ARG A 180 -30.48 -21.86 2.83
CA ARG A 180 -29.28 -22.45 2.22
C ARG A 180 -28.73 -21.59 1.10
N ARG A 181 -29.59 -21.09 0.20
CA ARG A 181 -29.20 -20.17 -0.87
C ARG A 181 -28.62 -18.86 -0.36
N LEU A 182 -29.16 -18.32 0.73
CA LEU A 182 -28.64 -17.12 1.37
C LEU A 182 -27.22 -17.34 1.90
N TYR A 183 -26.96 -18.44 2.62
CA TYR A 183 -25.62 -18.75 3.13
C TYR A 183 -24.61 -18.99 2.01
N LEU A 184 -25.00 -19.70 0.94
CA LEU A 184 -24.13 -19.89 -0.22
C LEU A 184 -23.82 -18.57 -0.94
N ALA A 185 -24.81 -17.68 -1.08
CA ALA A 185 -24.58 -16.35 -1.65
C ALA A 185 -23.67 -15.47 -0.77
N GLU A 186 -23.74 -15.61 0.56
CA GLU A 186 -22.80 -14.97 1.48
C GLU A 186 -21.38 -15.53 1.32
N ILE A 187 -21.24 -16.85 1.20
CA ILE A 187 -19.95 -17.50 0.93
C ILE A 187 -19.37 -17.04 -0.42
N ASP A 188 -20.17 -16.93 -1.47
CA ASP A 188 -19.75 -16.41 -2.79
C ASP A 188 -19.17 -14.99 -2.68
N LEU A 189 -19.82 -14.11 -1.93
CA LEU A 189 -19.32 -12.77 -1.66
C LEU A 189 -17.96 -12.81 -0.94
N TYR A 190 -17.82 -13.67 0.07
CA TYR A 190 -16.58 -13.81 0.83
C TYR A 190 -15.45 -14.44 0.02
N ILE A 191 -15.73 -15.37 -0.90
CA ILE A 191 -14.74 -15.88 -1.86
C ILE A 191 -14.21 -14.72 -2.71
N HIS A 192 -15.12 -13.93 -3.28
CA HIS A 192 -14.76 -12.79 -4.11
C HIS A 192 -13.86 -11.79 -3.36
N GLN A 193 -14.27 -11.42 -2.14
CA GLN A 193 -13.52 -10.50 -1.28
C GLN A 193 -12.17 -11.10 -0.86
N THR A 194 -12.10 -12.40 -0.58
CA THR A 194 -10.85 -13.08 -0.21
C THR A 194 -9.80 -12.92 -1.31
N PHE A 195 -10.15 -13.17 -2.57
CA PHE A 195 -9.17 -13.03 -3.66
C PHE A 195 -8.70 -11.59 -3.88
N GLN A 196 -9.56 -10.59 -3.69
CA GLN A 196 -9.13 -9.18 -3.68
C GLN A 196 -8.14 -8.92 -2.55
N THR A 197 -8.46 -9.39 -1.35
CA THR A 197 -7.64 -9.22 -0.16
C THR A 197 -6.30 -9.95 -0.28
N LEU A 198 -6.23 -11.14 -0.87
CA LEU A 198 -4.97 -11.87 -1.09
C LEU A 198 -4.00 -11.10 -1.99
N ASP A 199 -4.48 -10.42 -3.03
CA ASP A 199 -3.67 -9.54 -3.88
C ASP A 199 -3.09 -8.39 -3.04
N LEU A 200 -3.94 -7.71 -2.26
CA LEU A 200 -3.54 -6.60 -1.40
C LEU A 200 -2.54 -7.03 -0.30
N LEU A 201 -2.80 -8.16 0.36
CA LEU A 201 -1.93 -8.70 1.40
C LEU A 201 -0.56 -9.10 0.86
N SER A 202 -0.50 -9.66 -0.36
CA SER A 202 0.78 -10.00 -1.00
C SER A 202 1.66 -8.75 -1.21
N GLN A 203 1.03 -7.64 -1.60
CA GLN A 203 1.69 -6.35 -1.78
C GLN A 203 2.11 -5.73 -0.43
N GLU A 204 1.22 -5.75 0.57
CA GLU A 204 1.51 -5.24 1.91
C GLU A 204 2.67 -6.01 2.56
N LEU A 205 2.67 -7.34 2.50
CA LEU A 205 3.76 -8.17 3.03
C LEU A 205 5.09 -7.91 2.29
N THR A 206 5.05 -7.73 0.97
CA THR A 206 6.24 -7.36 0.18
C THR A 206 6.79 -6.00 0.60
N MET A 207 5.91 -5.02 0.82
CA MET A 207 6.29 -3.69 1.30
C MET A 207 6.88 -3.74 2.71
N LEU A 208 6.24 -4.44 3.65
CA LEU A 208 6.75 -4.59 5.03
C LEU A 208 8.10 -5.31 5.08
N SER A 209 8.26 -6.37 4.27
CA SER A 209 9.54 -7.08 4.13
C SER A 209 10.63 -6.15 3.59
N SER A 210 10.30 -5.34 2.58
CA SER A 210 11.22 -4.34 2.03
C SER A 210 11.59 -3.30 3.08
N MET A 211 10.61 -2.72 3.79
CA MET A 211 10.85 -1.73 4.85
C MET A 211 11.76 -2.26 5.96
N ARG A 212 11.66 -3.54 6.34
CA ARG A 212 12.55 -4.16 7.33
C ARG A 212 14.00 -4.26 6.84
N ASN A 213 14.18 -4.45 5.53
CA ASN A 213 15.49 -4.58 4.90
C ASN A 213 16.06 -3.24 4.41
N LEU A 214 15.28 -2.15 4.45
CA LEU A 214 15.79 -0.82 4.18
C LEU A 214 16.78 -0.44 5.31
N PRO A 215 17.98 0.06 4.95
CA PRO A 215 18.88 0.61 5.96
C PRO A 215 18.15 1.73 6.71
N LYS A 216 18.19 1.69 8.04
CA LYS A 216 17.60 2.75 8.87
C LYS A 216 18.17 4.10 8.42
N PRO A 217 17.35 5.16 8.30
CA PRO A 217 17.85 6.50 8.03
C PRO A 217 18.85 6.87 9.15
N GLY A 218 20.15 6.76 8.86
CA GLY A 218 21.24 6.94 9.83
C GLY A 218 22.36 5.89 9.79
N GLU A 219 22.14 4.69 9.22
CA GLU A 219 23.21 3.67 9.09
C GLU A 219 24.02 3.81 7.79
N GLN A 220 23.61 4.71 6.88
CA GLN A 220 24.46 5.22 5.80
C GLN A 220 25.32 6.40 6.29
N HIS A 221 26.10 6.18 7.35
CA HIS A 221 27.33 6.94 7.58
C HIS A 221 28.52 6.00 7.39
N GLN A 222 28.58 5.34 6.22
CA GLN A 222 29.83 4.78 5.74
C GLN A 222 30.67 5.94 5.21
N ASP A 223 31.66 6.34 6.00
CA ASP A 223 32.83 7.15 5.63
C ASP A 223 32.57 8.45 4.87
N ASP A 224 31.71 9.34 5.39
CA ASP A 224 31.95 10.76 5.11
C ASP A 224 33.17 11.20 5.93
N THR A 225 34.33 11.22 5.29
CA THR A 225 35.61 11.69 5.86
C THR A 225 35.53 13.09 6.49
N ARG A 226 34.45 13.84 6.25
CA ARG A 226 34.15 15.10 6.91
C ARG A 226 33.71 14.96 8.37
N ARG A 227 33.08 13.87 8.79
CA ARG A 227 32.60 13.68 10.17
C ARG A 227 33.66 13.21 11.16
N ARG A 228 34.79 12.67 10.69
CA ARG A 228 35.88 12.23 11.58
C ARG A 228 36.58 13.40 12.30
N ASN A 229 36.34 14.63 11.88
CA ASN A 229 36.89 15.82 12.54
C ASN A 229 35.96 16.49 13.56
N GLU A 230 34.69 16.08 13.66
CA GLU A 230 33.72 16.78 14.54
C GLU A 230 33.70 16.26 15.98
N GLU A 231 34.21 15.07 16.28
CA GLU A 231 34.22 14.51 17.66
C GLU A 231 35.22 15.22 18.60
N GLY A 232 35.96 16.23 18.13
CA GLY A 232 36.83 17.07 18.94
C GLY A 232 36.41 18.53 19.08
N GLU A 233 35.34 18.99 18.41
CA GLU A 233 35.02 20.42 18.23
C GLU A 233 33.70 20.86 18.87
N SER A 234 33.24 20.22 19.96
CA SER A 234 32.11 20.74 20.74
C SER A 234 32.52 21.86 21.73
N ALA A 235 33.38 22.78 21.30
CA ALA A 235 33.71 23.98 22.05
C ALA A 235 33.75 25.18 21.10
N TYR A 236 32.57 25.76 20.86
CA TYR A 236 32.48 27.10 20.29
C TYR A 236 33.36 28.04 21.13
N SER A 237 34.42 28.55 20.51
CA SER A 237 35.37 29.49 21.10
C SER A 237 35.39 30.74 20.24
N GLU A 238 35.00 31.87 20.81
CA GLU A 238 35.01 33.21 20.19
C GLU A 238 36.43 33.74 19.88
N ARG A 239 37.47 32.94 20.14
CA ARG A 239 38.87 33.27 19.84
C ARG A 239 39.24 32.80 18.43
N LEU A 240 39.72 33.73 17.62
CA LEU A 240 40.29 33.46 16.28
C LEU A 240 41.57 32.61 16.31
N ASP A 241 42.21 32.46 17.47
CA ASP A 241 43.43 31.67 17.65
C ASP A 241 43.17 30.38 18.47
N PRO A 242 43.67 29.22 18.04
CA PRO A 242 43.59 27.98 18.81
C PRO A 242 44.45 28.06 20.09
N PRO A 243 44.02 27.43 21.21
CA PRO A 243 44.76 27.50 22.46
C PRO A 243 46.12 26.80 22.33
N ILE A 244 47.17 27.47 22.82
CA ILE A 244 48.58 27.01 22.79
C ILE A 244 48.75 25.57 23.34
N SER A 245 47.89 25.16 24.28
CA SER A 245 47.87 23.80 24.85
C SER A 245 47.59 22.70 23.80
N GLN A 246 46.78 23.00 22.78
CA GLN A 246 46.41 22.05 21.72
C GLN A 246 47.53 21.91 20.67
N LEU A 247 48.33 22.96 20.46
CA LEU A 247 49.53 22.94 19.62
C LEU A 247 50.67 22.12 20.25
N LEU A 248 50.70 22.03 21.58
CA LEU A 248 51.72 21.33 22.37
C LEU A 248 51.40 19.84 22.61
N GLN A 249 50.15 19.40 22.40
CA GLN A 249 49.71 18.04 22.72
C GLN A 249 50.24 16.97 21.75
N GLY A 250 50.83 17.37 20.63
CA GLY A 250 51.51 16.51 19.65
C GLY A 250 53.00 16.23 19.92
N GLY A 251 53.53 16.58 21.10
CA GLY A 251 54.80 16.04 21.63
C GLY A 251 56.09 16.28 20.83
N LYS A 252 56.13 17.17 19.83
CA LYS A 252 57.32 17.37 18.98
C LYS A 252 57.66 18.82 18.60
N PHE A 253 57.17 19.84 19.32
CA PHE A 253 57.48 21.23 18.96
C PHE A 253 57.84 22.08 20.19
N GLY A 254 59.14 22.27 20.39
CA GLY A 254 59.67 23.36 21.22
C GLY A 254 59.60 24.71 20.50
N PRO A 255 60.05 25.81 21.12
CA PRO A 255 60.01 27.15 20.55
C PRO A 255 60.70 27.20 19.17
N ILE A 256 60.01 27.76 18.17
CA ILE A 256 60.50 27.86 16.79
C ILE A 256 61.74 28.76 16.69
N LEU A 257 61.89 29.72 17.62
CA LEU A 257 62.99 30.67 17.71
C LEU A 257 63.71 30.51 19.05
N SER A 258 65.04 30.64 19.08
CA SER A 258 65.79 30.84 20.33
C SER A 258 65.43 32.21 20.94
N LYS A 259 65.78 32.45 22.21
CA LYS A 259 65.59 33.76 22.85
C LYS A 259 66.34 34.90 22.14
N GLU A 260 67.34 34.57 21.32
CA GLU A 260 68.05 35.52 20.44
C GLU A 260 67.50 35.56 19.00
N GLY A 261 66.34 34.96 18.71
CA GLY A 261 65.65 35.08 17.42
C GLY A 261 66.19 34.18 16.30
N LYS A 262 66.98 33.15 16.62
CA LYS A 262 67.47 32.19 15.61
C LYS A 262 66.46 31.06 15.40
N PRO A 263 66.03 30.78 14.15
CA PRO A 263 65.11 29.67 13.87
C PRO A 263 65.81 28.33 14.11
N MET A 264 65.29 27.57 15.06
CA MET A 264 65.83 26.27 15.50
C MET A 264 65.23 25.09 14.72
N GLN A 265 64.31 25.36 13.80
CA GLN A 265 63.58 24.37 13.00
C GLN A 265 63.57 24.78 11.53
N PRO A 266 63.80 23.85 10.58
CA PRO A 266 63.65 24.15 9.16
C PRO A 266 62.17 24.34 8.82
N PHE A 267 61.80 25.51 8.31
CA PHE A 267 60.46 25.78 7.76
C PHE A 267 60.51 25.76 6.23
N THR A 268 59.48 25.24 5.60
CA THR A 268 59.33 25.24 4.14
C THR A 268 58.35 26.34 3.74
N LEU A 269 58.80 27.27 2.88
CA LEU A 269 57.93 28.25 2.22
C LEU A 269 57.20 27.54 1.08
N LEU A 270 56.19 26.75 1.40
CA LEU A 270 55.29 26.20 0.40
C LEU A 270 54.08 27.11 0.27
N ASP A 271 53.70 27.33 -0.99
CA ASP A 271 52.62 28.20 -1.46
C ASP A 271 51.22 27.63 -1.14
N ARG A 272 51.03 27.09 0.07
CA ARG A 272 49.75 26.53 0.53
C ARG A 272 48.67 27.59 0.64
N ARG A 273 49.07 28.82 1.00
CA ARG A 273 48.13 29.92 1.26
C ARG A 273 47.47 30.42 -0.03
N THR A 274 48.19 30.51 -1.14
CA THR A 274 47.63 30.87 -2.45
C THR A 274 46.78 29.74 -3.03
N GLN A 275 47.19 28.48 -2.86
CA GLN A 275 46.40 27.32 -3.31
C GLN A 275 45.06 27.23 -2.58
N LEU A 276 45.05 27.47 -1.26
CA LEU A 276 43.82 27.56 -0.49
C LEU A 276 42.97 28.75 -0.96
N GLN A 277 43.57 29.91 -1.23
CA GLN A 277 42.86 31.09 -1.74
C GLN A 277 42.16 30.83 -3.08
N GLN A 278 42.76 30.05 -3.98
CA GLN A 278 42.15 29.67 -5.26
C GLN A 278 40.95 28.71 -5.11
N GLY A 279 40.78 28.05 -3.96
CA GLY A 279 39.69 27.12 -3.71
C GLY A 279 38.40 27.75 -3.17
N VAL A 280 38.47 28.97 -2.61
CA VAL A 280 37.37 29.52 -1.77
C VAL A 280 36.26 30.23 -2.55
N PHE A 281 36.42 30.42 -3.87
CA PHE A 281 35.41 31.08 -4.72
C PHE A 281 35.16 30.33 -6.03
N ARG A 282 34.97 29.01 -5.95
CA ARG A 282 34.41 28.27 -7.09
C ARG A 282 32.90 28.53 -7.15
N SER A 283 32.38 28.75 -8.35
CA SER A 283 30.95 28.82 -8.60
C SER A 283 30.27 27.52 -8.15
N GLY A 284 29.33 27.60 -7.21
CA GLY A 284 28.65 26.44 -6.59
C GLY A 284 27.66 25.69 -7.48
N HIS A 285 27.77 25.80 -8.80
CA HIS A 285 26.95 25.07 -9.76
C HIS A 285 27.84 24.20 -10.64
N ASN A 286 27.37 22.97 -10.90
CA ASN A 286 28.01 22.10 -11.88
C ASN A 286 27.84 22.74 -13.26
N LEU A 287 28.95 23.08 -13.90
CA LEU A 287 28.92 23.54 -15.28
C LEU A 287 28.42 22.38 -16.17
N PRO A 288 27.58 22.64 -17.19
CA PRO A 288 27.19 21.62 -18.15
C PRO A 288 28.43 20.93 -18.73
N THR A 289 28.44 19.59 -18.67
CA THR A 289 29.55 18.77 -19.15
C THR A 289 29.49 18.50 -20.65
N MET A 290 28.39 18.88 -21.30
CA MET A 290 28.11 18.68 -22.72
C MET A 290 27.67 20.00 -23.34
N THR A 291 27.92 20.16 -24.63
CA THR A 291 27.47 21.34 -25.37
C THR A 291 25.97 21.26 -25.64
N ILE A 292 25.34 22.41 -25.91
CA ILE A 292 23.89 22.50 -26.18
C ILE A 292 23.51 21.61 -27.37
N ASP A 293 24.34 21.62 -28.42
CA ASP A 293 24.12 20.82 -29.63
C ASP A 293 24.20 19.32 -29.32
N GLU A 294 25.19 18.90 -28.53
CA GLU A 294 25.38 17.49 -28.13
C GLU A 294 24.24 16.98 -27.24
N TYR A 295 23.69 17.86 -26.38
CA TYR A 295 22.51 17.55 -25.58
C TYR A 295 21.24 17.42 -26.44
N LEU A 296 21.06 18.31 -27.42
CA LEU A 296 19.93 18.23 -28.36
C LEU A 296 19.97 16.94 -29.18
N ASP A 297 21.14 16.54 -29.67
CA ASP A 297 21.32 15.28 -30.40
C ASP A 297 20.97 14.05 -29.54
N GLU A 298 21.32 14.08 -28.26
CA GLU A 298 21.00 13.02 -27.30
C GLU A 298 19.48 12.95 -27.02
N GLU A 299 18.80 14.10 -26.91
CA GLU A 299 17.35 14.17 -26.71
C GLU A 299 16.57 13.81 -28.00
N HIS A 300 17.08 14.17 -29.18
CA HIS A 300 16.56 13.70 -30.47
C HIS A 300 16.67 12.18 -30.59
N ARG A 301 17.82 11.60 -30.19
CA ARG A 301 18.04 10.14 -30.16
C ARG A 301 17.07 9.44 -29.19
N ARG A 302 16.72 10.09 -28.09
CA ARG A 302 15.76 9.59 -27.09
C ARG A 302 14.30 9.77 -27.50
N GLY A 303 14.03 10.45 -28.61
CA GLY A 303 12.67 10.71 -29.08
C GLY A 303 11.91 11.72 -28.21
N ASN A 304 12.62 12.51 -27.39
CA ASN A 304 12.03 13.53 -26.52
C ASN A 304 11.80 14.87 -27.25
N VAL A 305 12.24 14.99 -28.51
CA VAL A 305 12.00 16.18 -29.33
C VAL A 305 10.72 15.99 -30.13
N ILE A 306 9.72 16.81 -29.83
CA ILE A 306 8.43 16.82 -30.52
C ILE A 306 8.62 17.46 -31.90
N GLU A 307 8.66 16.62 -32.93
CA GLU A 307 8.70 17.05 -34.32
C GLU A 307 7.26 17.35 -34.78
N GLY A 308 6.80 18.59 -34.59
CA GLY A 308 5.43 18.98 -34.96
C GLY A 308 4.81 20.14 -34.18
N GLY A 309 5.59 20.94 -33.46
CA GLY A 309 5.12 22.14 -32.76
C GLY A 309 5.60 23.41 -33.47
N GLY A 310 4.79 23.97 -34.35
CA GLY A 310 5.04 25.26 -35.00
C GLY A 310 3.73 26.00 -35.26
N GLU A 311 3.76 27.15 -35.93
CA GLU A 311 2.55 27.92 -36.28
C GLU A 311 1.49 27.08 -37.00
N GLN A 312 1.90 26.01 -37.71
CA GLN A 312 1.02 25.05 -38.37
C GLN A 312 0.14 24.25 -37.39
N SER A 313 0.58 24.00 -36.15
CA SER A 313 -0.16 23.27 -35.13
C SER A 313 -1.21 24.13 -34.43
N GLY A 314 -1.16 25.45 -34.63
CA GLY A 314 -2.11 26.43 -34.11
C GLY A 314 -3.17 26.86 -35.12
N ILE A 315 -3.11 26.38 -36.36
CA ILE A 315 -4.14 26.62 -37.38
C ILE A 315 -5.22 25.56 -37.15
N PRO A 316 -6.39 25.90 -36.58
CA PRO A 316 -7.49 24.96 -36.54
C PRO A 316 -7.83 24.55 -37.97
N PRO A 317 -8.00 23.24 -38.25
CA PRO A 317 -8.47 22.80 -39.56
C PRO A 317 -9.84 23.45 -39.82
N GLU A 318 -9.97 24.20 -40.91
CA GLU A 318 -11.26 24.73 -41.33
C GLU A 318 -12.22 23.56 -41.56
N VAL A 319 -13.30 23.55 -40.78
CA VAL A 319 -14.36 22.54 -40.87
C VAL A 319 -15.23 22.93 -42.04
N ASP A 320 -15.46 22.00 -42.96
CA ASP A 320 -16.32 22.20 -44.13
C ASP A 320 -17.78 22.25 -43.67
N GLU A 321 -18.36 23.46 -43.57
CA GLU A 321 -19.72 23.70 -43.03
C GLU A 321 -20.84 23.05 -43.87
N ASP A 322 -20.53 22.57 -45.08
CA ASP A 322 -21.47 21.88 -45.96
C ASP A 322 -21.63 20.37 -45.61
N ASP A 323 -20.81 19.82 -44.71
CA ASP A 323 -20.90 18.44 -44.22
C ASP A 323 -21.71 18.37 -42.93
N MET A 324 -23.03 18.17 -43.08
CA MET A 324 -24.03 18.15 -41.99
C MET A 324 -23.65 17.22 -40.83
N ASP A 325 -22.99 16.10 -41.10
CA ASP A 325 -22.63 15.11 -40.07
C ASP A 325 -21.52 15.64 -39.15
N LYS A 326 -20.55 16.40 -39.69
CA LYS A 326 -19.46 16.99 -38.88
C LYS A 326 -19.95 18.18 -38.05
N ALA A 327 -20.85 19.00 -38.60
CA ALA A 327 -21.44 20.12 -37.88
C ALA A 327 -22.26 19.66 -36.66
N ASP A 328 -22.98 18.55 -36.79
CA ASP A 328 -23.72 17.95 -35.68
C ASP A 328 -22.79 17.36 -34.60
N GLU A 329 -21.70 16.69 -34.98
CA GLU A 329 -20.71 16.16 -34.05
C GLU A 329 -20.04 17.26 -33.21
N GLU A 330 -19.68 18.39 -33.83
CA GLU A 330 -19.09 19.52 -33.11
C GLU A 330 -20.09 20.18 -32.15
N THR A 331 -21.35 20.29 -32.58
CA THR A 331 -22.42 20.83 -31.73
C THR A 331 -22.65 19.95 -30.50
N MET A 332 -22.61 18.62 -30.66
CA MET A 332 -22.70 17.67 -29.55
C MET A 332 -21.50 17.78 -28.62
N LYS A 333 -20.28 17.85 -29.18
CA LYS A 333 -19.04 17.99 -28.41
C LYS A 333 -18.99 19.29 -27.60
N ALA A 334 -19.51 20.40 -28.15
CA ALA A 334 -19.61 21.67 -27.44
C ALA A 334 -20.60 21.58 -26.26
N ARG A 335 -21.75 20.91 -26.45
CA ARG A 335 -22.72 20.69 -25.36
C ARG A 335 -22.15 19.82 -24.25
N ASP A 336 -21.46 18.74 -24.60
CA ASP A 336 -20.80 17.87 -23.63
C ASP A 336 -19.72 18.61 -22.84
N TRP A 337 -19.01 19.55 -23.49
CA TRP A 337 -18.01 20.39 -22.84
C TRP A 337 -18.60 21.42 -21.88
N ASP A 338 -19.76 21.99 -22.23
CA ASP A 338 -20.50 22.90 -21.37
C ASP A 338 -21.04 22.15 -20.13
N GLU A 339 -21.63 20.96 -20.31
CA GLU A 339 -22.12 20.13 -19.21
C GLU A 339 -20.96 19.69 -18.28
N PHE A 340 -19.81 19.33 -18.84
CA PHE A 340 -18.62 19.02 -18.06
C PHE A 340 -18.12 20.24 -17.26
N THR A 341 -18.11 21.42 -17.86
CA THR A 341 -17.65 22.66 -17.20
C THR A 341 -18.60 23.07 -16.07
N GLU A 342 -19.91 22.89 -16.26
CA GLU A 342 -20.93 23.16 -15.25
C GLU A 342 -20.86 22.16 -14.08
N ALA A 343 -20.61 20.88 -14.37
CA ALA A 343 -20.41 19.83 -13.38
C ALA A 343 -19.09 19.98 -12.58
N ASN A 344 -18.09 20.68 -13.13
CA ASN A 344 -16.76 20.84 -12.53
C ASN A 344 -16.41 22.33 -12.32
N PRO A 345 -17.08 23.03 -11.37
CA PRO A 345 -16.83 24.43 -11.10
C PRO A 345 -15.39 24.66 -10.64
N ARG A 346 -14.76 25.74 -11.14
CA ARG A 346 -13.39 26.11 -10.78
C ARG A 346 -13.23 26.25 -9.27
N GLY A 347 -12.34 25.45 -8.68
CA GLY A 347 -12.10 25.42 -7.23
C GLY A 347 -12.76 24.26 -6.48
N SER A 348 -13.40 23.30 -7.17
CA SER A 348 -13.89 22.05 -6.59
C SER A 348 -12.79 21.08 -6.11
N GLY A 349 -11.51 21.40 -6.35
CA GLY A 349 -10.33 20.68 -5.85
C GLY A 349 -9.88 21.12 -4.45
N ASN A 350 -8.82 20.46 -3.95
CA ASN A 350 -8.27 20.53 -2.58
C ASN A 350 -8.61 21.80 -1.77
N THR A 351 -9.68 21.72 -0.98
CA THR A 351 -10.10 22.75 -0.01
C THR A 351 -9.47 22.55 1.38
N LEU A 352 -8.70 21.47 1.59
CA LEU A 352 -8.16 21.09 2.91
C LEU A 352 -6.82 21.76 3.26
N ASN A 353 -6.26 22.57 2.36
CA ASN A 353 -4.98 23.24 2.58
C ASN A 353 -5.08 24.77 2.37
N ARG A 354 -6.10 25.39 2.98
CA ARG A 354 -6.09 26.83 3.24
C ARG A 354 -5.51 27.01 4.64
N GLY A 355 -4.26 27.46 4.69
CA GLY A 355 -3.43 27.58 5.90
C GLY A 355 -3.89 28.61 6.91
#